data_AF-A0A7W1CHC9-F1
#
_entry.id   AF-A0A7W1CHC9-F1
#
_cell.length_a   1.000
_cell.length_b   1.000
_cell.length_c   1.000
_cell.angle_alpha   90.00
_cell.angle_beta   90.00
_cell.angle_gamma   90.00
#
_symmetry.space_group_name_H-M   'P 1'
#
loop_
_entity.id
_entity.type
_entity.pdbx_description
1 polymer ?
#
loop_
_entity_poly.entity_id
_entity_poly.type
_entity_poly.pdbx_seq_one_letter_code
_entity_poly.pdbx_strand_id
1 'polypeptide(L)'
;MGLMLAFKAFFRALKEPEKTQLFLDEMPSQVAGAVSVADHSHLRLLALLQQSGRMIDFFKEDISTFSDAQVGAAVRKIHHDCSQSLEELVTIRPVMDENEGATIMVPAGYDPTEIKIVGQVRGDLSLSGVIRHRGWKAHKRSLPKKVGEQSSDIICPAEVEVR
;
A
#
# COMPACT_ATOMS: atom_id res chain seq x y z
N MET A 1 15.27 23.52 -35.92
CA MET A 1 15.96 24.66 -35.29
C MET A 1 16.46 24.40 -33.86
N GLY A 2 15.89 23.48 -33.08
CA GLY A 2 16.32 23.24 -31.69
C GLY A 2 17.69 22.56 -31.51
N LEU A 3 18.07 21.63 -32.39
CA LEU A 3 19.33 20.86 -32.25
C LEU A 3 20.58 21.74 -32.40
N MET A 4 20.52 22.72 -33.31
CA MET A 4 21.63 23.65 -33.58
C MET A 4 21.80 24.65 -32.43
N LEU A 5 20.71 25.04 -31.76
CA LEU A 5 20.75 25.87 -30.55
C LEU A 5 21.35 25.10 -29.37
N ALA A 6 20.96 23.84 -29.17
CA ALA A 6 21.47 23.00 -28.09
C ALA A 6 22.99 22.77 -28.22
N PHE A 7 23.48 22.49 -29.42
CA PHE A 7 24.91 22.36 -29.68
C PHE A 7 25.68 23.67 -29.46
N LYS A 8 25.11 24.81 -29.88
CA LYS A 8 25.73 26.12 -29.68
C LYS A 8 25.78 26.53 -28.20
N ALA A 9 24.76 26.18 -27.43
CA ALA A 9 24.74 26.37 -25.98
C ALA A 9 25.79 25.48 -25.29
N PHE A 10 25.90 24.21 -25.70
CA PHE A 10 26.87 23.26 -25.16
C PHE A 10 28.33 23.71 -25.39
N PHE A 11 28.68 24.10 -26.62
CA PHE A 11 30.02 24.59 -26.92
C PHE A 11 30.33 25.94 -26.25
N ARG A 12 29.32 26.76 -25.98
CA ARG A 12 29.48 28.02 -25.24
C ARG A 12 29.74 27.76 -23.75
N ALA A 13 29.04 26.81 -23.14
CA ALA A 13 29.27 26.40 -21.76
C ALA A 13 30.69 25.83 -21.55
N LEU A 14 31.19 25.06 -22.53
CA LEU A 14 32.56 24.53 -22.52
C LEU A 14 33.64 25.62 -22.64
N LYS A 15 33.33 26.74 -23.31
CA LYS A 15 34.28 27.84 -23.54
C LYS A 15 34.27 28.89 -22.42
N GLU A 16 33.16 29.00 -21.68
CA GLU A 16 32.98 29.97 -20.59
C GLU A 16 32.59 29.26 -19.28
N PRO A 17 33.51 28.48 -18.66
CA PRO A 17 33.21 27.68 -17.48
C PRO A 17 32.79 28.53 -16.27
N GLU A 18 33.43 29.68 -16.05
CA GLU A 18 33.13 30.58 -14.93
C GLU A 18 31.74 31.22 -15.04
N LYS A 19 31.32 31.62 -16.25
CA LYS A 19 29.97 32.16 -16.48
C LYS A 19 28.89 31.10 -16.33
N THR A 20 29.22 29.85 -16.66
CA THR A 20 28.32 28.71 -16.49
C THR A 20 28.16 28.39 -15.00
N GLN A 21 29.23 28.45 -14.22
CA GLN A 21 29.18 28.29 -12.76
C GLN A 21 28.37 29.42 -12.11
N LEU A 22 28.61 30.68 -12.48
CA LEU A 22 27.81 31.81 -12.01
C LEU A 22 26.33 31.66 -12.39
N PHE A 23 26.02 31.20 -13.61
CA PHE A 23 24.64 30.94 -14.01
C PHE A 23 24.01 29.80 -13.20
N LEU A 24 24.76 28.74 -12.88
CA LEU A 24 24.27 27.64 -12.03
C LEU A 24 24.11 28.05 -10.57
N ASP A 25 24.95 28.97 -10.08
CA ASP A 25 24.89 29.51 -8.71
C ASP A 25 23.81 30.60 -8.54
N GLU A 26 23.54 31.39 -9.59
CA GLU A 26 22.50 32.43 -9.62
C GLU A 26 21.11 31.89 -9.96
N MET A 27 21.01 30.67 -10.51
CA MET A 27 19.73 30.00 -10.63
C MET A 27 19.21 29.75 -9.21
N PRO A 28 18.04 30.30 -8.83
CA PRO A 28 17.48 30.00 -7.54
C PRO A 28 17.34 28.48 -7.44
N SER A 29 17.94 27.89 -6.41
CA SER A 29 17.82 26.48 -6.07
C SER A 29 16.39 26.19 -5.61
N GLN A 30 15.45 26.25 -6.55
CA GLN A 30 14.04 25.96 -6.38
C GLN A 30 13.73 24.58 -6.96
N VAL A 31 14.49 23.55 -6.55
CA VAL A 31 13.99 22.17 -6.63
C VAL A 31 14.55 21.35 -5.46
N ALA A 32 14.25 21.76 -4.23
CA ALA A 32 14.37 20.87 -3.07
C ALA A 32 13.27 21.12 -2.03
N GLY A 33 12.13 21.66 -2.45
CA GLY A 33 10.88 21.36 -1.76
C GLY A 33 10.43 20.01 -2.28
N ALA A 34 10.69 18.92 -1.55
CA ALA A 34 10.00 17.67 -1.78
C ALA A 34 8.51 17.97 -1.62
N VAL A 35 7.81 18.24 -2.71
CA VAL A 35 6.36 18.20 -2.74
C VAL A 35 6.04 16.77 -2.31
N SER A 36 5.56 16.60 -1.08
CA SER A 36 5.04 15.32 -0.63
C SER A 36 3.87 15.03 -1.53
N VAL A 37 4.10 14.24 -2.58
CA VAL A 37 3.00 13.71 -3.39
C VAL A 37 2.16 12.92 -2.39
N ALA A 38 0.97 13.42 -2.08
CA ALA A 38 0.10 12.81 -1.10
C ALA A 38 -0.17 11.35 -1.51
N ASP A 39 0.10 10.42 -0.60
CA ASP A 39 -0.08 8.99 -0.86
C ASP A 39 -1.54 8.58 -0.63
N HIS A 40 -2.28 8.45 -1.72
CA HIS A 40 -3.68 8.01 -1.72
C HIS A 40 -3.86 6.51 -2.00
N SER A 41 -2.79 5.70 -1.87
CA SER A 41 -2.84 4.26 -2.13
C SER A 41 -3.91 3.52 -1.30
N HIS A 42 -4.14 3.95 -0.05
CA HIS A 42 -5.17 3.40 0.82
C HIS A 42 -6.59 3.64 0.30
N LEU A 43 -6.92 4.85 -0.16
CA LEU A 43 -8.23 5.15 -0.76
C LEU A 43 -8.43 4.36 -2.06
N ARG A 44 -7.38 4.20 -2.85
CA ARG A 44 -7.44 3.43 -4.09
C ARG A 44 -7.67 1.95 -3.85
N LEU A 45 -7.06 1.36 -2.82
CA LEU A 45 -7.34 -0.01 -2.42
C LEU A 45 -8.81 -0.15 -2.01
N LEU A 46 -9.34 0.77 -1.21
CA LEU A 46 -10.74 0.78 -0.82
C LEU A 46 -11.68 0.90 -2.02
N ALA A 47 -11.36 1.77 -2.99
CA ALA A 47 -12.15 1.93 -4.22
C ALA A 47 -12.21 0.64 -5.03
N LEU A 48 -11.08 -0.06 -5.18
CA LEU A 48 -11.02 -1.34 -5.90
C LEU A 48 -11.83 -2.43 -5.19
N LEU A 49 -11.74 -2.53 -3.86
CA LEU A 49 -12.51 -3.49 -3.07
C LEU A 49 -14.01 -3.18 -3.04
N GLN A 50 -14.37 -1.90 -3.07
CA GLN A 50 -15.76 -1.48 -3.20
C GLN A 50 -16.30 -1.84 -4.59
N GLN A 51 -15.55 -1.57 -5.65
CA GLN A 51 -15.95 -1.87 -7.03
C GLN A 51 -16.13 -3.38 -7.26
N SER A 52 -15.25 -4.22 -6.71
CA SER A 52 -15.32 -5.66 -6.95
C SER A 52 -16.34 -6.38 -6.08
N GLY A 53 -16.43 -6.04 -4.80
CA GLY A 53 -17.19 -6.84 -3.82
C GLY A 53 -18.09 -6.05 -2.89
N ARG A 54 -18.25 -4.73 -3.07
CA ARG A 54 -19.08 -3.87 -2.19
C ARG A 54 -18.64 -3.91 -0.71
N MET A 55 -17.33 -4.00 -0.46
CA MET A 55 -16.79 -4.11 0.90
C MET A 55 -17.23 -2.98 1.83
N ILE A 56 -17.23 -1.74 1.35
CA ILE A 56 -17.57 -0.58 2.18
C ILE A 56 -19.05 -0.62 2.52
N ASP A 57 -19.92 -0.96 1.56
CA ASP A 57 -21.36 -1.12 1.81
C ASP A 57 -21.59 -2.19 2.88
N PHE A 58 -20.91 -3.34 2.77
CA PHE A 58 -21.04 -4.43 3.74
C PHE A 58 -20.66 -4.00 5.16
N PHE A 59 -19.57 -3.25 5.33
CA PHE A 59 -19.15 -2.76 6.66
C PHE A 59 -20.00 -1.60 7.19
N LYS A 60 -20.72 -0.88 6.32
CA LYS A 60 -21.60 0.22 6.68
C LYS A 60 -23.04 -0.23 6.94
N GLU A 61 -23.41 -1.43 6.49
CA GLU A 61 -24.72 -2.02 6.71
C GLU A 61 -24.90 -2.47 8.17
N ASP A 62 -26.06 -2.18 8.76
CA ASP A 62 -26.41 -2.72 10.08
C ASP A 62 -26.94 -4.15 9.93
N ILE A 63 -26.08 -5.13 10.19
CA ILE A 63 -26.44 -6.54 10.06
C ILE A 63 -27.19 -7.11 11.29
N SER A 64 -27.41 -6.34 12.35
CA SER A 64 -27.94 -6.84 13.64
C SER A 64 -29.36 -7.40 13.55
N THR A 65 -30.12 -6.96 12.55
CA THR A 65 -31.53 -7.37 12.34
C THR A 65 -31.67 -8.60 11.43
N PHE A 66 -30.58 -9.05 10.81
CA PHE A 66 -30.59 -10.18 9.89
C PHE A 66 -30.26 -11.49 10.59
N SER A 67 -30.88 -12.58 10.14
CA SER A 67 -30.50 -13.93 10.59
C SER A 67 -29.16 -14.38 10.00
N ASP A 68 -28.50 -15.32 10.67
CA ASP A 68 -27.26 -15.97 10.18
C ASP A 68 -27.40 -16.52 8.76
N ALA A 69 -28.59 -17.06 8.41
CA ALA A 69 -28.87 -17.57 7.08
C ALA A 69 -28.88 -16.45 6.02
N GLN A 70 -29.48 -15.30 6.34
CA GLN A 70 -29.52 -14.13 5.44
C GLN A 70 -28.12 -13.52 5.27
N VAL A 71 -27.40 -13.32 6.38
CA VAL A 71 -26.01 -12.84 6.34
C VAL A 71 -25.14 -13.80 5.53
N GLY A 72 -25.23 -15.10 5.82
CA GLY A 72 -24.50 -16.15 5.10
C GLY A 72 -24.82 -16.22 3.60
N ALA A 73 -26.06 -15.94 3.20
CA ALA A 73 -26.44 -15.90 1.79
C ALA A 73 -25.79 -14.72 1.04
N ALA A 74 -25.72 -13.54 1.67
CA ALA A 74 -25.16 -12.34 1.05
C ALA A 74 -23.62 -12.32 1.10
N VAL A 75 -23.02 -12.66 2.24
CA VAL A 75 -21.58 -12.45 2.51
C VAL A 75 -20.68 -13.35 1.67
N ARG A 76 -21.16 -14.53 1.23
CA ARG A 76 -20.33 -15.47 0.46
C ARG A 76 -19.81 -14.85 -0.84
N LYS A 77 -20.65 -14.09 -1.55
CA LYS A 77 -20.26 -13.40 -2.78
C LYS A 77 -19.29 -12.26 -2.49
N ILE A 78 -19.62 -11.42 -1.51
CA ILE A 78 -18.79 -10.29 -1.06
C ILE A 78 -17.39 -10.78 -0.68
N HIS A 79 -17.33 -11.82 0.16
CA HIS A 79 -16.09 -12.47 0.57
C HIS A 79 -15.29 -13.00 -0.62
N HIS A 80 -15.94 -13.74 -1.53
CA HIS A 80 -15.27 -14.29 -2.71
C HIS A 80 -14.64 -13.18 -3.56
N ASP A 81 -15.42 -12.16 -3.94
CA ASP A 81 -14.98 -11.09 -4.83
C ASP A 81 -13.86 -10.23 -4.20
N CYS A 82 -13.99 -9.89 -2.91
CA CYS A 82 -12.97 -9.16 -2.18
C CYS A 82 -11.70 -9.99 -1.97
N SER A 83 -11.82 -11.29 -1.67
CA SER A 83 -10.67 -12.19 -1.51
C SER A 83 -9.90 -12.33 -2.81
N GLN A 84 -10.59 -12.50 -3.94
CA GLN A 84 -9.94 -12.56 -5.25
C GLN A 84 -9.21 -11.24 -5.56
N SER A 85 -9.85 -10.11 -5.31
CA SER A 85 -9.23 -8.80 -5.52
C SER A 85 -7.99 -8.58 -4.66
N LEU A 86 -8.02 -8.97 -3.38
CA LEU A 86 -6.84 -8.88 -2.49
C LEU A 86 -5.70 -9.77 -2.97
N GLU A 87 -6.02 -10.97 -3.45
CA GLU A 87 -5.02 -11.90 -4.00
C GLU A 87 -4.32 -11.32 -5.23
N GLU A 88 -5.06 -10.66 -6.12
CA GLU A 88 -4.52 -10.03 -7.33
C GLU A 88 -3.68 -8.77 -7.01
N LEU A 89 -4.13 -7.94 -6.07
CA LEU A 89 -3.53 -6.64 -5.76
C LEU A 89 -2.34 -6.74 -4.80
N VAL A 90 -2.41 -7.56 -3.76
CA VAL A 90 -1.42 -7.59 -2.66
C VAL A 90 -0.89 -8.99 -2.37
N THR A 91 -1.63 -10.07 -2.66
CA THR A 91 -1.19 -11.45 -2.37
C THR A 91 -0.68 -11.60 -0.92
N ILE A 92 -1.58 -11.87 0.01
CA ILE A 92 -1.26 -11.92 1.43
C ILE A 92 -0.89 -13.36 1.81
N ARG A 93 0.23 -13.53 2.52
CA ARG A 93 0.74 -14.82 2.99
C ARG A 93 1.09 -14.75 4.48
N PRO A 94 1.07 -15.86 5.23
CA PRO A 94 1.46 -15.80 6.63
C PRO A 94 2.95 -15.44 6.77
N VAL A 95 3.32 -14.85 7.90
CA VAL A 95 4.74 -14.62 8.23
C VAL A 95 5.38 -15.93 8.69
N MET A 96 4.62 -16.75 9.44
CA MET A 96 5.03 -18.07 9.92
C MET A 96 4.26 -19.18 9.20
N ASP A 97 4.96 -20.19 8.72
CA ASP A 97 4.35 -21.32 7.99
C ASP A 97 3.63 -22.29 8.93
N GLU A 98 4.08 -22.37 10.18
CA GLU A 98 3.50 -23.23 11.20
C GLU A 98 2.11 -22.75 11.64
N ASN A 99 1.25 -23.70 11.98
CA ASN A 99 -0.12 -23.41 12.39
C ASN A 99 -0.19 -22.66 13.72
N GLU A 100 -1.26 -21.90 13.90
CA GLU A 100 -1.61 -21.36 15.22
C GLU A 100 -1.80 -22.53 16.20
N GLY A 101 -1.23 -22.39 17.40
CA GLY A 101 -1.13 -23.46 18.39
C GLY A 101 0.15 -24.31 18.31
N ALA A 102 0.93 -24.21 17.23
CA ALA A 102 2.24 -24.89 17.15
C ALA A 102 3.23 -24.27 18.13
N THR A 103 4.06 -25.13 18.74
CA THR A 103 5.21 -24.69 19.56
C THR A 103 6.42 -24.53 18.65
N ILE A 104 7.02 -23.35 18.67
CA ILE A 104 8.22 -23.02 17.92
C ILE A 104 9.34 -22.55 18.84
N MET A 105 10.57 -22.71 18.37
CA MET A 105 11.72 -22.03 18.93
C MET A 105 11.92 -20.72 18.16
N VAL A 106 11.93 -19.60 18.86
CA VAL A 106 12.21 -18.30 18.29
C VAL A 106 13.70 -18.21 18.01
N PRO A 107 14.12 -17.94 16.76
CA PRO A 107 15.53 -17.82 16.41
C PRO A 107 16.23 -16.74 17.22
N ALA A 108 17.49 -16.98 17.57
CA ALA A 108 18.34 -15.93 18.12
C ALA A 108 18.48 -14.79 17.09
N GLY A 109 18.27 -13.54 17.51
CA GLY A 109 18.31 -12.38 16.61
C GLY A 109 17.08 -12.23 15.70
N TYR A 110 15.91 -12.72 16.11
CA TYR A 110 14.65 -12.54 15.38
C TYR A 110 14.34 -11.06 15.07
N ASP A 111 13.64 -10.83 13.95
CA ASP A 111 13.16 -9.49 13.58
C ASP A 111 11.89 -9.14 14.38
N PRO A 112 11.90 -8.09 15.23
CA PRO A 112 10.74 -7.68 16.01
C PRO A 112 9.60 -7.10 15.17
N THR A 113 9.84 -6.79 13.89
CA THR A 113 8.79 -6.39 12.94
C THR A 113 8.02 -7.59 12.37
N GLU A 114 8.63 -8.78 12.38
CA GLU A 114 8.01 -10.02 11.90
C GLU A 114 7.44 -10.86 13.05
N ILE A 115 8.13 -10.90 14.20
CA ILE A 115 7.75 -11.71 15.36
C ILE A 115 7.56 -10.81 16.58
N LYS A 116 6.30 -10.67 17.02
CA LYS A 116 5.97 -10.02 18.29
C LYS A 116 5.89 -11.04 19.41
N ILE A 117 6.83 -10.97 20.35
CA ILE A 117 6.79 -11.79 21.57
C ILE A 117 5.75 -11.24 22.54
N VAL A 118 4.85 -12.10 23.01
CA VAL A 118 3.80 -11.77 23.98
C VAL A 118 3.92 -12.72 25.17
N GLY A 119 4.02 -12.16 26.39
CA GLY A 119 4.12 -12.93 27.63
C GLY A 119 5.35 -12.61 28.47
N GLN A 120 5.62 -13.42 29.49
CA GLN A 120 6.80 -13.30 30.34
C GLN A 120 8.03 -13.89 29.64
N VAL A 121 8.96 -13.03 29.24
CA VAL A 121 10.28 -13.44 28.74
C VAL A 121 11.20 -13.62 29.95
N ARG A 122 11.51 -14.87 30.32
CA ARG A 122 12.54 -15.19 31.33
C ARG A 122 13.84 -15.51 30.59
N GLY A 123 14.97 -15.01 31.11
CA GLY A 123 16.17 -14.68 30.33
C GLY A 123 16.92 -15.84 29.64
N ASP A 124 17.81 -15.41 28.73
CA ASP A 124 18.95 -16.04 28.00
C ASP A 124 18.93 -17.52 27.58
N LEU A 125 17.83 -18.25 27.76
CA LEU A 125 17.63 -19.54 27.10
C LEU A 125 16.82 -19.36 25.82
N SER A 126 17.06 -20.25 24.85
CA SER A 126 16.32 -20.36 23.60
C SER A 126 14.83 -20.15 23.85
N LEU A 127 14.32 -19.02 23.34
CA LEU A 127 12.94 -18.62 23.57
C LEU A 127 12.03 -19.60 22.85
N SER A 128 11.25 -20.37 23.59
CA SER A 128 10.20 -21.22 23.03
C SER A 128 8.84 -20.60 23.29
N GLY A 129 7.96 -20.68 22.30
CA GLY A 129 6.64 -20.05 22.37
C GLY A 129 5.62 -20.80 21.52
N VAL A 130 4.34 -20.56 21.81
CA VAL A 130 3.23 -21.07 21.02
C VAL A 130 2.75 -19.97 20.08
N ILE A 131 2.62 -20.27 18.80
CA ILE A 131 2.09 -19.31 17.81
C ILE A 131 0.64 -19.01 18.15
N ARG A 132 0.34 -17.76 18.51
CA ARG A 132 -1.03 -17.29 18.75
C ARG A 132 -1.71 -16.74 17.49
N HIS A 133 -0.92 -16.14 16.61
CA HIS A 133 -1.35 -15.67 15.31
C HIS A 133 -0.13 -15.69 14.38
N ARG A 134 -0.26 -16.21 13.16
CA ARG A 134 0.88 -16.41 12.24
C ARG A 134 1.39 -15.14 11.57
N GLY A 135 0.70 -14.02 11.79
CA GLY A 135 0.95 -12.77 11.11
C GLY A 135 0.54 -12.82 9.64
N TRP A 136 0.63 -11.67 8.97
CA TRP A 136 0.36 -11.54 7.54
C TRP A 136 1.43 -10.65 6.90
N LYS A 137 1.97 -11.10 5.77
CA LYS A 137 2.96 -10.42 4.95
C LYS A 137 2.40 -10.19 3.56
N ALA A 138 2.55 -8.96 3.06
CA ALA A 138 2.27 -8.65 1.67
C ALA A 138 3.38 -9.25 0.81
N HIS A 139 3.06 -10.29 0.03
CA HIS A 139 4.02 -10.95 -0.84
C HIS A 139 4.10 -10.26 -2.21
N LYS A 140 3.01 -9.60 -2.64
CA LYS A 140 2.93 -8.76 -3.84
C LYS A 140 2.47 -7.35 -3.44
N ARG A 141 2.80 -6.34 -4.23
CA ARG A 141 2.33 -4.95 -4.01
C ARG A 141 1.98 -4.34 -5.36
N SER A 142 0.92 -4.85 -5.97
CA SER A 142 0.47 -4.51 -7.32
C SER A 142 -0.81 -3.69 -7.24
N LEU A 143 -0.65 -2.44 -6.82
CA LEU A 143 -1.75 -1.49 -6.82
C LEU A 143 -1.59 -0.56 -8.02
N PRO A 144 -2.41 -0.68 -9.08
CA PRO A 144 -2.23 0.07 -10.31
C PRO A 144 -2.40 1.57 -10.06
N LYS A 145 -1.52 2.40 -10.61
CA LYS A 145 -1.64 3.85 -10.57
C LYS A 145 -2.62 4.33 -11.64
N LYS A 146 -3.57 5.20 -11.30
CA LYS A 146 -4.40 5.85 -12.33
C LYS A 146 -3.59 6.98 -12.96
N VAL A 147 -3.54 7.01 -14.29
CA VAL A 147 -2.88 8.12 -15.03
C VAL A 147 -3.78 9.36 -14.88
N GLY A 148 -3.22 10.47 -14.41
CA GLY A 148 -3.99 11.70 -14.17
C GLY A 148 -4.86 11.66 -12.91
N GLU A 149 -4.53 10.79 -11.95
CA GLU A 149 -5.19 10.71 -10.64
C GLU A 149 -5.06 12.06 -9.91
N GLN A 150 -6.09 12.91 -10.02
CA GLN A 150 -6.31 14.02 -9.11
C GLN A 150 -6.60 13.42 -7.73
N SER A 151 -5.98 13.97 -6.68
CA SER A 151 -6.30 13.61 -5.30
C SER A 151 -7.79 13.87 -5.06
N SER A 152 -8.59 12.81 -5.00
CA SER A 152 -10.01 12.87 -4.72
C SER A 152 -10.30 12.05 -3.47
N ASP A 153 -11.00 12.67 -2.52
CA ASP A 153 -11.50 11.99 -1.33
C ASP A 153 -12.74 11.12 -1.63
N ILE A 154 -13.16 11.06 -2.90
CA ILE A 154 -14.31 10.27 -3.36
C ILE A 154 -13.84 8.86 -3.69
N ILE A 155 -14.24 7.89 -2.86
CA ILE A 155 -13.92 6.47 -3.05
C ILE A 155 -14.82 5.81 -4.11
N CYS A 156 -16.12 6.12 -4.08
CA CYS A 156 -17.14 5.64 -5.01
C CYS A 156 -18.11 6.79 -5.30
N PRO A 157 -18.36 7.15 -6.57
CA PRO A 157 -19.28 8.23 -6.90
C PRO A 157 -20.73 7.84 -6.55
N ALA A 158 -21.54 8.83 -6.20
CA ALA A 158 -22.98 8.62 -6.09
C ALA A 158 -23.58 8.39 -7.49
N GLU A 159 -24.38 7.34 -7.63
CA GLU A 159 -25.11 7.05 -8.87
C GLU A 159 -26.51 7.66 -8.79
N VAL A 160 -26.85 8.51 -9.76
CA VAL A 160 -28.15 9.21 -9.83
C VAL A 160 -28.82 8.83 -11.14
N GLU A 161 -29.97 8.15 -11.04
CA GLU A 161 -30.81 7.86 -12.20
C GLU A 161 -31.65 9.10 -12.57
N VAL A 162 -31.52 9.56 -13.81
CA VAL A 162 -32.33 10.67 -14.34
C VAL A 162 -33.63 10.09 -14.91
N ARG A 163 -34.76 10.72 -14.57
CA ARG A 163 -36.10 10.36 -15.07
C ARG A 163 -36.60 11.36 -16.10
#